data_AF-A0A3L6L531-F1
#
_entry.id   AF-A0A3L6L531-F1
#
_cell.length_a   1.000
_cell.length_b   1.000
_cell.length_c   1.000
_cell.angle_alpha   90.00
_cell.angle_beta   90.00
_cell.angle_gamma   90.00
#
_symmetry.space_group_name_H-M   'P 1'
#
loop_
_entity.id
_entity.type
_entity.pdbx_description
1 polymer ?
#
loop_
_entity_poly.entity_id
_entity_poly.type
_entity_poly.pdbx_seq_one_letter_code
_entity_poly.pdbx_strand_id
1 'polypeptide(L)'
;MNPKLFSTDVIDCVILFLLVLFAFGYQTVRNQERVDAQFELAASLFGAKDKSAGAEKSISSVKDFFTVFKGIIDAYYHIPAAATGTFMHYTYGVGNFTPLVPVVEITFHDRPQNSLAKVPLVFSFDVQASDVLGPFISPQSYYYQNGFCGDEVTSRLRYILCQTSSTLDVFDNVDKVKLSFQLYSMRRSDDGRVRPAEWDIEVMFGMGGYGPVITMTTSFSSIEERFPQRFPVMMSCAVAPLVLLSFLFRMDRISQLVTYVKVVLTTWRRSRWYGRLRPDNSGLRGQSFLLLGVFSDIVALAFSITSLVIQFTPKVSGTTEHALTVLLGFAAFMRSTQLISVLKLSPSLCVVVDGFVTASDQLFMYVVAVFPILLGYSVCGFIVYGSYQSYFKTVPYSIVTLICAAFGDNLIDTFVDMDRGAYVVQVLFTRIFFGSFLAFFICNVLNVAYSIIQDSYNQAIRMHGATSSGTTGANGSGTRLTEELREILGKLRG
;
A
#
# COMPACT_ATOMS: atom_id res chain seq x y z
N MET A 1 -41.57 -8.45 -5.33
CA MET A 1 -40.17 -8.93 -5.41
C MET A 1 -39.66 -8.60 -6.81
N ASN A 2 -38.67 -7.71 -6.96
CA ASN A 2 -38.23 -7.28 -8.30
C ASN A 2 -37.28 -8.34 -8.88
N PRO A 3 -37.65 -9.05 -9.97
CA PRO A 3 -36.83 -10.15 -10.52
C PRO A 3 -35.44 -9.67 -10.97
N LYS A 4 -35.32 -8.39 -11.34
CA LYS A 4 -34.05 -7.77 -11.73
C LYS A 4 -33.05 -7.60 -10.57
N LEU A 5 -33.53 -7.42 -9.33
CA LEU A 5 -32.65 -7.26 -8.15
C LEU A 5 -32.02 -8.59 -7.74
N PHE A 6 -32.84 -9.65 -7.73
CA PHE A 6 -32.37 -11.00 -7.46
C PHE A 6 -31.35 -11.46 -8.53
N SER A 7 -31.57 -11.10 -9.80
CA SER A 7 -30.64 -11.38 -10.89
C SER A 7 -29.27 -10.70 -10.69
N THR A 8 -29.24 -9.42 -10.31
CA THR A 8 -27.97 -8.70 -10.08
C THR A 8 -27.17 -9.25 -8.91
N ASP A 9 -27.85 -9.62 -7.82
CA ASP A 9 -27.20 -10.16 -6.62
C ASP A 9 -26.57 -11.54 -6.88
N VAL A 10 -27.24 -12.39 -7.68
CA VAL A 10 -26.70 -13.69 -8.11
C VAL A 10 -25.46 -13.50 -9.00
N ILE A 11 -25.51 -12.56 -9.95
CA ILE A 11 -24.36 -12.23 -10.80
C ILE A 11 -23.17 -11.77 -9.94
N ASP A 12 -23.43 -10.93 -8.93
CA ASP A 12 -22.38 -10.44 -8.01
C ASP A 12 -21.71 -11.58 -7.22
N CYS A 13 -22.48 -12.59 -6.79
CA CYS A 13 -21.96 -13.79 -6.14
C CYS A 13 -21.05 -14.60 -7.09
N VAL A 14 -21.48 -14.80 -8.33
CA VAL A 14 -20.69 -15.53 -9.34
C VAL A 14 -19.39 -14.80 -9.65
N ILE A 15 -19.43 -13.47 -9.81
CA ILE A 15 -18.23 -12.65 -10.04
C ILE A 15 -17.27 -12.77 -8.86
N LEU A 16 -17.76 -12.65 -7.62
CA LEU A 16 -16.93 -12.80 -6.43
C LEU A 16 -16.27 -14.19 -6.38
N PHE A 17 -17.02 -15.25 -6.67
CA PHE A 17 -16.48 -16.61 -6.71
C PHE A 17 -15.36 -16.75 -7.75
N LEU A 18 -15.54 -16.21 -8.95
CA LEU A 18 -14.52 -16.22 -10.00
C LEU A 18 -13.27 -15.41 -9.61
N LEU A 19 -13.43 -14.25 -8.97
CA LEU A 19 -12.31 -13.44 -8.47
C LEU A 19 -11.53 -14.17 -7.38
N VAL A 20 -12.22 -14.83 -6.45
CA VAL A 20 -11.60 -15.63 -5.38
C VAL A 20 -10.86 -16.83 -5.95
N LEU A 21 -11.45 -17.53 -6.93
CA LEU A 21 -10.78 -18.62 -7.64
C LEU A 21 -9.53 -18.14 -8.39
N PHE A 22 -9.58 -16.97 -9.02
CA PHE A 22 -8.39 -16.38 -9.66
C PHE A 22 -7.32 -16.03 -8.62
N ALA A 23 -7.71 -15.46 -7.47
CA ALA A 23 -6.80 -15.08 -6.41
C ALA A 23 -6.04 -16.28 -5.85
N PHE A 24 -6.76 -17.33 -5.42
CA PHE A 24 -6.14 -18.52 -4.82
C PHE A 24 -5.52 -19.46 -5.86
N GLY A 25 -6.15 -19.61 -7.03
CA GLY A 25 -5.70 -20.55 -8.05
C GLY A 25 -4.53 -20.04 -8.90
N TYR A 26 -4.25 -18.73 -8.91
CA TYR A 26 -3.21 -18.17 -9.77
C TYR A 26 -2.38 -17.08 -9.09
N GLN A 27 -3.00 -16.01 -8.59
CA GLN A 27 -2.26 -14.82 -8.16
C GLN A 27 -1.43 -15.05 -6.88
N THR A 28 -1.99 -15.77 -5.91
CA THR A 28 -1.31 -16.07 -4.62
C THR A 28 -0.11 -16.99 -4.80
N VAL A 29 -0.27 -18.09 -5.55
CA VAL A 29 0.82 -19.02 -5.88
C VAL A 29 1.96 -18.28 -6.57
N ARG A 30 1.64 -17.45 -7.57
CA ARG A 30 2.66 -16.66 -8.28
C ARG A 30 3.36 -15.63 -7.38
N ASN A 31 2.60 -14.94 -6.54
CA ASN A 31 3.18 -13.99 -5.59
C ASN A 31 4.12 -14.69 -4.61
N GLN A 32 3.74 -15.87 -4.13
CA GLN A 32 4.57 -16.67 -3.24
C GLN A 32 5.86 -17.13 -3.92
N GLU A 33 5.78 -17.68 -5.13
CA GLU A 33 6.95 -18.08 -5.93
C GLU A 33 7.95 -16.92 -6.12
N ARG A 34 7.43 -15.72 -6.39
CA ARG A 34 8.27 -14.51 -6.55
C ARG A 34 8.94 -14.09 -5.24
N VAL A 35 8.19 -14.07 -4.14
CA VAL A 35 8.75 -13.72 -2.81
C VAL A 35 9.79 -14.75 -2.39
N ASP A 36 9.57 -16.03 -2.67
CA ASP A 36 10.53 -17.10 -2.40
C ASP A 36 11.81 -16.96 -3.24
N ALA A 37 11.68 -16.61 -4.53
CA ALA A 37 12.82 -16.34 -5.40
C ALA A 37 13.61 -15.09 -4.96
N GLN A 38 12.91 -14.02 -4.59
CA GLN A 38 13.53 -12.81 -4.04
C GLN A 38 14.28 -13.13 -2.74
N PHE A 39 13.69 -13.94 -1.87
CA PHE A 39 14.31 -14.35 -0.60
C PHE A 39 15.57 -15.20 -0.83
N GLU A 40 15.53 -16.18 -1.72
CA GLU A 40 16.69 -17.02 -2.05
C GLU A 40 17.86 -16.19 -2.61
N LEU A 41 17.54 -15.21 -3.46
CA LEU A 41 18.51 -14.28 -4.02
C LEU A 41 19.06 -13.32 -2.95
N ALA A 42 18.21 -12.79 -2.07
CA ALA A 42 18.64 -11.94 -0.96
C ALA A 42 19.46 -12.72 0.10
N ALA A 43 19.14 -13.99 0.34
CA ALA A 43 19.90 -14.86 1.22
C ALA A 43 21.29 -15.15 0.67
N SER A 44 21.41 -15.39 -0.64
CA SER A 44 22.69 -15.64 -1.32
C SER A 44 23.57 -14.38 -1.37
N LEU A 45 22.99 -13.22 -1.69
CA LEU A 45 23.74 -11.96 -1.85
C LEU A 45 24.07 -11.26 -0.52
N PHE A 46 23.13 -11.27 0.42
CA PHE A 46 23.20 -10.43 1.63
C PHE A 46 23.18 -11.24 2.94
N GLY A 47 23.00 -12.57 2.87
CA GLY A 47 22.82 -13.39 4.07
C GLY A 47 21.52 -13.11 4.81
N ALA A 48 20.48 -12.65 4.09
CA ALA A 48 19.16 -12.38 4.66
C ALA A 48 18.56 -13.62 5.33
N LYS A 49 18.01 -13.45 6.54
CA LYS A 49 17.40 -14.54 7.33
C LYS A 49 15.88 -14.59 7.20
N ASP A 50 15.25 -13.46 6.88
CA ASP A 50 13.80 -13.31 6.84
C ASP A 50 13.31 -12.96 5.43
N LYS A 51 12.06 -13.33 5.12
CA LYS A 51 11.39 -13.01 3.83
C LYS A 51 10.99 -11.53 3.69
N SER A 52 11.69 -10.62 4.37
CA SER A 52 11.43 -9.19 4.28
C SER A 52 11.86 -8.66 2.91
N ALA A 53 11.09 -7.71 2.36
CA ALA A 53 11.31 -7.16 1.01
C ALA A 53 12.65 -6.41 0.84
N GLY A 54 13.40 -6.20 1.92
CA GLY A 54 14.75 -5.65 1.90
C GLY A 54 15.56 -6.04 3.13
N ALA A 55 16.87 -6.02 2.98
CA ALA A 55 17.83 -6.09 4.09
C ALA A 55 18.24 -4.67 4.46
N GLU A 56 17.55 -4.06 5.44
CA GLU A 56 18.02 -2.80 6.01
C GLU A 56 19.12 -3.12 7.02
N LYS A 57 20.32 -2.58 6.78
CA LYS A 57 21.47 -2.77 7.68
C LYS A 57 22.10 -1.42 8.00
N SER A 58 22.21 -1.12 9.29
CA SER A 58 23.00 0.01 9.76
C SER A 58 24.46 -0.40 9.88
N ILE A 59 25.35 0.40 9.32
CA ILE A 59 26.80 0.17 9.30
C ILE A 59 27.45 1.34 10.04
N SER A 60 28.13 1.03 11.14
CA SER A 60 28.72 2.04 12.04
C SER A 60 30.16 2.43 11.71
N SER A 61 30.85 1.69 10.84
CA SER A 61 32.25 1.94 10.51
C SER A 61 32.49 1.88 9.00
N VAL A 62 33.38 2.74 8.50
CA VAL A 62 33.85 2.72 7.10
C VAL A 62 34.54 1.39 6.77
N LYS A 63 35.23 0.77 7.74
CA LYS A 63 35.84 -0.56 7.54
C LYS A 63 34.79 -1.65 7.36
N ASP A 64 33.70 -1.56 8.11
CA ASP A 64 32.58 -2.49 8.00
C ASP A 64 31.84 -2.27 6.68
N PHE A 65 31.73 -1.02 6.22
CA PHE A 65 31.21 -0.69 4.88
C PHE A 65 32.01 -1.39 3.79
N PHE A 66 33.34 -1.26 3.78
CA PHE A 66 34.17 -1.95 2.77
C PHE A 66 34.07 -3.47 2.85
N THR A 67 33.93 -4.02 4.06
CA THR A 67 33.75 -5.47 4.25
C THR A 67 32.42 -5.94 3.67
N VAL A 68 31.34 -5.20 3.93
CA VAL A 68 30.00 -5.50 3.38
C VAL A 68 29.98 -5.32 1.87
N PHE A 69 30.51 -4.20 1.36
CA PHE A 69 30.58 -3.90 -0.06
C PHE A 69 31.37 -4.96 -0.83
N LYS A 70 32.56 -5.32 -0.34
CA LYS A 70 33.36 -6.40 -0.91
C LYS A 70 32.61 -7.73 -0.87
N GLY A 71 31.95 -8.04 0.25
CA GLY A 71 31.17 -9.27 0.39
C GLY A 71 30.04 -9.39 -0.63
N ILE A 72 29.35 -8.29 -0.96
CA ILE A 72 28.26 -8.30 -1.95
C ILE A 72 28.80 -8.57 -3.36
N ILE A 73 29.91 -7.95 -3.73
CA ILE A 73 30.50 -8.10 -5.07
C ILE A 73 31.15 -9.47 -5.24
N ASP A 74 31.80 -9.97 -4.19
CA ASP A 74 32.34 -11.34 -4.16
C ASP A 74 31.21 -12.37 -4.27
N ALA A 75 30.11 -12.17 -3.53
CA ALA A 75 28.91 -12.98 -3.67
C ALA A 75 28.36 -12.93 -5.11
N TYR A 76 28.24 -11.74 -5.72
CA TYR A 76 27.80 -11.59 -7.11
C TYR A 76 28.61 -12.46 -8.08
N TYR A 77 29.95 -12.43 -8.00
CA TYR A 77 30.80 -13.21 -8.90
C TYR A 77 30.78 -14.72 -8.62
N HIS A 78 30.42 -15.13 -7.40
CA HIS A 78 30.30 -16.53 -7.00
C HIS A 78 28.89 -17.13 -7.19
N ILE A 79 27.87 -16.33 -7.48
CA ILE A 79 26.47 -16.76 -7.63
C ILE A 79 26.29 -17.96 -8.58
N PRO A 80 26.84 -17.97 -9.81
CA PRO A 80 26.59 -19.08 -10.74
C PRO A 80 27.09 -20.43 -10.23
N ALA A 81 28.10 -20.43 -9.35
CA ALA A 81 28.64 -21.63 -8.74
C ALA A 81 27.97 -22.00 -7.40
N ALA A 82 27.37 -21.02 -6.71
CA ALA A 82 26.81 -21.18 -5.38
C ALA A 82 25.28 -21.42 -5.37
N ALA A 83 24.57 -21.11 -6.45
CA ALA A 83 23.10 -21.20 -6.48
C ALA A 83 22.62 -22.67 -6.46
N THR A 84 21.88 -23.04 -5.41
CA THR A 84 21.27 -24.37 -5.26
C THR A 84 19.75 -24.28 -5.44
N GLY A 85 19.22 -24.89 -6.51
CA GLY A 85 17.76 -25.01 -6.72
C GLY A 85 17.15 -24.00 -7.69
N THR A 86 17.71 -22.78 -7.77
CA THR A 86 17.44 -21.81 -8.84
C THR A 86 18.68 -21.63 -9.72
N PHE A 87 18.51 -21.71 -11.04
CA PHE A 87 19.62 -21.44 -11.94
C PHE A 87 19.79 -19.91 -12.02
N MET A 88 20.91 -19.39 -11.53
CA MET A 88 21.22 -17.95 -11.60
C MET A 88 22.43 -17.72 -12.51
N HIS A 89 22.35 -16.69 -13.35
CA HIS A 89 23.39 -16.32 -14.29
C HIS A 89 23.44 -14.80 -14.48
N TYR A 90 24.56 -14.27 -14.96
CA TYR A 90 24.67 -12.88 -15.41
C TYR A 90 23.77 -12.59 -16.61
N THR A 91 23.27 -11.36 -16.70
CA THR A 91 22.67 -10.82 -17.93
C THR A 91 23.77 -10.43 -18.92
N TYR A 92 23.43 -10.42 -20.21
CA TYR A 92 24.38 -10.16 -21.29
C TYR A 92 23.95 -8.95 -22.12
N GLY A 93 24.91 -8.15 -22.55
CA GLY A 93 24.65 -6.95 -23.34
C GLY A 93 24.03 -7.26 -24.70
N VAL A 94 23.15 -6.39 -25.18
CA VAL A 94 22.54 -6.50 -26.51
C VAL A 94 23.63 -6.26 -27.57
N GLY A 95 24.22 -7.33 -28.10
CA GLY A 95 25.18 -7.29 -29.22
C GLY A 95 26.57 -7.86 -28.91
N ASN A 96 26.97 -7.90 -27.62
CA ASN A 96 28.23 -8.49 -27.18
C ASN A 96 27.92 -9.55 -26.11
N PHE A 97 28.37 -10.78 -26.29
CA PHE A 97 28.25 -11.89 -25.31
C PHE A 97 29.07 -11.67 -24.02
N THR A 98 29.35 -10.42 -23.68
CA THR A 98 30.02 -10.00 -22.44
C THR A 98 28.97 -9.85 -21.34
N PRO A 99 29.19 -10.45 -20.16
CA PRO A 99 28.27 -10.29 -19.03
C PRO A 99 28.26 -8.82 -18.59
N LEU A 100 27.09 -8.32 -18.19
CA LEU A 100 27.01 -6.99 -17.58
C LEU A 100 27.77 -7.01 -16.24
N VAL A 101 28.62 -6.01 -16.07
CA VAL A 101 29.38 -5.78 -14.85
C VAL A 101 28.55 -4.93 -13.87
N PRO A 102 28.74 -5.10 -12.55
CA PRO A 102 28.14 -4.22 -11.57
C PRO A 102 28.60 -2.77 -11.76
N VAL A 103 27.68 -1.83 -11.65
CA VAL A 103 27.93 -0.40 -11.80
C VAL A 103 27.80 0.27 -10.43
N VAL A 104 28.77 1.11 -10.07
CA VAL A 104 28.78 1.90 -8.84
C VAL A 104 28.60 3.36 -9.19
N GLU A 105 27.53 3.97 -8.71
CA GLU A 105 27.25 5.39 -8.82
C GLU A 105 27.54 6.08 -7.48
N ILE A 106 28.47 7.03 -7.47
CA ILE A 106 28.78 7.85 -6.30
C ILE A 106 28.21 9.24 -6.53
N THR A 107 27.39 9.70 -5.57
CA THR A 107 26.86 11.07 -5.57
C THR A 107 27.53 11.88 -4.48
N PHE A 108 28.03 13.06 -4.83
CA PHE A 108 28.68 13.98 -3.89
C PHE A 108 27.77 15.14 -3.50
N HIS A 109 27.96 15.69 -2.30
CA HIS A 109 27.37 16.97 -1.90
C HIS A 109 27.97 18.11 -2.72
N ASP A 110 27.10 18.92 -3.34
CA ASP A 110 27.52 20.09 -4.13
C ASP A 110 28.00 21.22 -3.20
N ARG A 111 29.19 21.77 -3.46
CA ARG A 111 29.65 22.99 -2.79
C ARG A 111 29.10 24.19 -3.56
N PRO A 112 28.52 25.20 -2.89
CA PRO A 112 27.92 26.34 -3.58
C PRO A 112 29.00 27.15 -4.31
N GLN A 113 29.12 26.95 -5.61
CA GLN A 113 29.78 27.90 -6.52
C GLN A 113 28.75 28.42 -7.52
N ASN A 114 28.34 29.68 -7.29
CA ASN A 114 27.58 30.58 -8.15
C ASN A 114 27.26 30.07 -9.57
N SER A 115 26.29 29.17 -9.73
CA SER A 115 25.64 28.93 -11.01
C SER A 115 24.25 28.33 -10.82
N LEU A 116 23.27 28.88 -11.53
CA LEU A 116 21.87 28.51 -11.52
C LEU A 116 21.65 27.12 -12.15
N ALA A 117 21.85 26.05 -11.37
CA ALA A 117 21.10 24.78 -11.43
C ALA A 117 21.75 23.78 -10.47
N LYS A 118 21.03 23.38 -9.42
CA LYS A 118 21.44 22.33 -8.48
C LYS A 118 21.28 20.96 -9.13
N VAL A 119 22.26 20.52 -9.91
CA VAL A 119 22.31 19.13 -10.39
C VAL A 119 23.34 18.39 -9.53
N PRO A 120 22.96 17.31 -8.82
CA PRO A 120 23.92 16.54 -8.03
C PRO A 120 25.01 15.96 -8.96
N LEU A 121 26.27 16.04 -8.53
CA LEU A 121 27.40 15.45 -9.24
C LEU A 121 27.36 13.93 -9.03
N VAL A 122 27.04 13.19 -10.10
CA VAL A 122 26.96 11.72 -10.11
C VAL A 122 28.06 11.15 -11.00
N PHE A 123 28.79 10.16 -10.50
CA PHE A 123 29.85 9.46 -11.23
C PHE A 123 29.62 7.96 -11.21
N SER A 124 29.63 7.32 -12.38
CA SER A 124 29.43 5.89 -12.56
C SER A 124 30.76 5.18 -12.87
N PHE A 125 30.99 4.03 -12.22
CA PHE A 125 32.18 3.20 -12.38
C PHE A 125 31.78 1.74 -12.60
N ASP A 126 32.45 1.07 -13.53
CA ASP A 126 32.28 -0.36 -13.77
C ASP A 126 33.20 -1.17 -12.84
N VAL A 127 32.64 -2.12 -12.10
CA VAL A 127 33.41 -2.99 -11.18
C VAL A 127 33.74 -4.31 -11.88
N GLN A 128 35.01 -4.70 -11.86
CA GLN A 128 35.49 -5.96 -12.45
C GLN A 128 35.88 -6.97 -11.38
N ALA A 129 35.86 -8.27 -11.71
CA ALA A 129 36.24 -9.34 -10.78
C ALA A 129 37.70 -9.24 -10.30
N SER A 130 38.59 -8.63 -11.11
CA SER A 130 39.97 -8.35 -10.74
C SER A 130 40.14 -7.14 -9.80
N ASP A 131 39.13 -6.29 -9.70
CA ASP A 131 39.15 -5.04 -8.92
C ASP A 131 37.82 -4.83 -8.15
N VAL A 132 37.64 -5.62 -7.10
CA VAL A 132 36.38 -5.74 -6.34
C VAL A 132 35.98 -4.46 -5.61
N LEU A 133 36.93 -3.60 -5.25
CA LEU A 133 36.62 -2.31 -4.61
C LEU A 133 36.60 -1.16 -5.63
N GLY A 134 36.91 -1.42 -6.91
CA GLY A 134 36.85 -0.48 -8.02
C GLY A 134 37.40 0.92 -7.67
N PRO A 135 36.54 1.96 -7.61
CA PRO A 135 36.98 3.34 -7.36
C PRO A 135 37.62 3.58 -5.99
N PHE A 136 37.52 2.62 -5.06
CA PHE A 136 38.06 2.71 -3.70
C PHE A 136 39.44 2.04 -3.54
N ILE A 137 39.94 1.28 -4.53
CA ILE A 137 41.32 0.79 -4.54
C ILE A 137 42.26 1.91 -4.98
N SER A 138 42.71 2.65 -3.96
CA SER A 138 43.74 3.70 -4.01
C SER A 138 43.43 4.90 -4.93
N PRO A 139 43.50 6.15 -4.43
CA PRO A 139 43.40 7.34 -5.30
C PRO A 139 44.52 7.41 -6.37
N GLN A 140 45.52 6.53 -6.32
CA GLN A 140 46.65 6.48 -7.23
C GLN A 140 46.40 5.74 -8.55
N SER A 141 45.34 4.92 -8.68
CA SER A 141 44.97 4.30 -9.96
C SER A 141 44.44 5.32 -10.98
N TYR A 142 43.85 6.42 -10.51
CA TYR A 142 43.49 7.60 -11.33
C TYR A 142 44.69 8.51 -11.67
N TYR A 143 45.78 8.41 -10.92
CA TYR A 143 47.00 9.22 -11.14
C TYR A 143 47.81 8.75 -12.37
N TYR A 144 47.71 7.46 -12.73
CA TYR A 144 48.65 6.83 -13.66
C TYR A 144 48.20 6.76 -15.12
N GLN A 145 47.13 7.46 -15.50
CA GLN A 145 46.70 7.49 -16.90
C GLN A 145 46.76 8.85 -17.59
N ASN A 146 47.41 9.86 -17.01
CA ASN A 146 48.12 10.96 -17.71
C ASN A 146 48.44 12.06 -16.68
N GLY A 147 49.72 12.31 -16.44
CA GLY A 147 50.25 13.20 -15.39
C GLY A 147 49.95 14.71 -15.53
N PHE A 148 48.73 15.12 -15.89
CA PHE A 148 48.28 16.51 -15.78
C PHE A 148 46.80 16.56 -15.40
N CYS A 149 46.47 17.27 -14.31
CA CYS A 149 45.10 17.69 -13.99
C CYS A 149 44.66 18.72 -15.04
N GLY A 150 44.02 18.28 -16.11
CA GLY A 150 43.50 19.14 -17.17
C GLY A 150 42.14 19.77 -16.84
N ASP A 151 41.89 20.95 -17.39
CA ASP A 151 40.65 21.73 -17.31
C ASP A 151 39.64 21.29 -18.39
N GLU A 152 38.81 20.29 -18.11
CA GLU A 152 37.58 20.03 -18.88
C GLU A 152 36.63 19.12 -18.09
N VAL A 153 35.37 19.53 -17.89
CA VAL A 153 34.22 18.98 -17.11
C VAL A 153 34.38 17.59 -16.42
N THR A 154 34.94 16.57 -17.08
CA THR A 154 35.60 15.38 -16.49
C THR A 154 36.70 15.67 -15.44
N SER A 155 37.06 16.94 -15.27
CA SER A 155 38.12 17.49 -14.44
C SER A 155 37.69 17.80 -13.02
N ARG A 156 36.39 17.98 -12.74
CA ARG A 156 35.94 18.27 -11.37
C ARG A 156 36.05 17.07 -10.43
N LEU A 157 35.80 15.86 -10.94
CA LEU A 157 36.04 14.62 -10.18
C LEU A 157 37.54 14.42 -9.89
N ARG A 158 38.37 14.58 -10.93
CA ARG A 158 39.83 14.53 -10.80
C ARG A 158 40.34 15.61 -9.85
N TYR A 159 39.77 16.82 -9.87
CA TYR A 159 40.14 17.90 -8.95
C TYR A 159 39.81 17.56 -7.48
N ILE A 160 38.65 16.94 -7.21
CA ILE A 160 38.23 16.55 -5.85
C ILE A 160 39.03 15.34 -5.33
N LEU A 161 39.26 14.32 -6.17
CA LEU A 161 40.08 13.15 -5.82
C LEU A 161 41.59 13.47 -5.73
N CYS A 162 42.11 14.43 -6.49
CA CYS A 162 43.54 14.81 -6.42
C CYS A 162 43.89 15.70 -5.21
N GLN A 163 42.92 16.33 -4.54
CA GLN A 163 43.17 17.13 -3.33
C GLN A 163 43.06 16.32 -2.02
N THR A 164 42.53 15.10 -2.06
CA THR A 164 42.25 14.32 -0.86
C THR A 164 43.34 13.27 -0.63
N SER A 165 44.16 13.50 0.39
CA SER A 165 45.34 12.67 0.72
C SER A 165 44.99 11.39 1.49
N SER A 166 43.74 11.24 1.93
CA SER A 166 43.26 10.08 2.68
C SER A 166 41.88 9.61 2.18
N THR A 167 41.63 8.30 2.28
CA THR A 167 40.32 7.71 1.94
C THR A 167 39.19 8.22 2.84
N LEU A 168 39.50 8.81 4.00
CA LEU A 168 38.52 9.37 4.94
C LEU A 168 37.94 10.71 4.45
N ASP A 169 38.77 11.59 3.87
CA ASP A 169 38.32 12.91 3.38
C ASP A 169 37.34 12.82 2.19
N VAL A 170 37.34 11.69 1.48
CA VAL A 170 36.43 11.43 0.36
C VAL A 170 35.01 11.17 0.88
N PHE A 171 34.85 10.39 1.95
CA PHE A 171 33.53 10.05 2.51
C PHE A 171 32.82 11.26 3.12
N ASP A 172 33.56 12.27 3.60
CA ASP A 172 32.99 13.51 4.14
C ASP A 172 32.18 14.30 3.10
N ASN A 173 32.47 14.11 1.80
CA ASN A 173 31.77 14.79 0.72
C ASN A 173 30.78 13.88 -0.04
N VAL A 174 30.66 12.59 0.34
CA VAL A 174 29.77 11.63 -0.32
C VAL A 174 28.39 11.66 0.33
N ASP A 175 27.36 11.81 -0.51
CA ASP A 175 25.96 11.79 -0.09
C ASP A 175 25.41 10.36 -0.06
N LYS A 176 25.60 9.66 -1.18
CA LYS A 176 25.10 8.30 -1.40
C LYS A 176 25.98 7.54 -2.37
N VAL A 177 26.11 6.24 -2.12
CA VAL A 177 26.72 5.27 -3.03
C VAL A 177 25.64 4.29 -3.46
N LYS A 178 25.41 4.15 -4.75
CA LYS A 178 24.46 3.20 -5.34
C LYS A 178 25.23 2.14 -6.11
N LEU A 179 25.01 0.87 -5.80
CA LEU A 179 25.53 -0.28 -6.53
C LEU A 179 24.35 -0.92 -7.27
N SER A 180 24.42 -1.02 -8.60
CA SER A 180 23.39 -1.65 -9.42
C SER A 180 23.95 -2.77 -10.28
N PHE A 181 23.26 -3.89 -10.32
CA PHE A 181 23.62 -5.02 -11.19
C PHE A 181 22.38 -5.83 -11.53
N GLN A 182 22.46 -6.54 -12.65
CA GLN A 182 21.37 -7.34 -13.17
C GLN A 182 21.73 -8.83 -13.15
N LEU A 183 20.77 -9.64 -12.71
CA LEU A 183 20.89 -11.09 -12.67
C LEU A 183 19.74 -11.73 -13.41
N TYR A 184 20.05 -12.81 -14.11
CA TYR A 184 19.06 -13.66 -14.75
C TYR A 184 18.85 -14.90 -13.89
N SER A 185 17.60 -15.28 -13.69
CA SER A 185 17.23 -16.48 -12.95
C SER A 185 16.24 -17.32 -13.74
N MET A 186 16.37 -18.64 -13.63
CA MET A 186 15.36 -19.60 -14.07
C MET A 186 14.92 -20.44 -12.88
N ARG A 187 13.61 -20.44 -12.61
CA ARG A 187 13.00 -21.30 -11.60
C ARG A 187 12.00 -22.24 -12.25
N ARG A 188 11.95 -23.48 -11.77
CA ARG A 188 10.88 -24.42 -12.13
C ARG A 188 9.71 -24.21 -11.16
N SER A 189 8.57 -23.83 -11.70
CA SER A 189 7.29 -23.73 -10.98
C SER A 189 6.74 -25.13 -10.69
N ASP A 190 5.84 -25.25 -9.71
CA ASP A 190 5.20 -26.51 -9.31
C ASP A 190 4.42 -27.16 -10.47
N ASP A 191 3.99 -26.37 -11.45
CA ASP A 191 3.38 -26.82 -12.71
C ASP A 191 4.39 -27.51 -13.67
N GLY A 192 5.65 -27.63 -13.26
CA GLY A 192 6.75 -28.19 -14.04
C GLY A 192 7.32 -27.27 -15.11
N ARG A 193 6.76 -26.06 -15.30
CA ARG A 193 7.20 -25.05 -16.28
C ARG A 193 8.36 -24.21 -15.73
N VAL A 194 9.28 -23.84 -16.61
CA VAL A 194 10.36 -22.92 -16.28
C VAL A 194 9.87 -21.48 -16.44
N ARG A 195 10.11 -20.64 -15.44
CA ARG A 195 9.80 -19.22 -15.45
C ARG A 195 11.10 -18.43 -15.37
N PRO A 196 11.52 -17.77 -16.46
CA PRO A 196 12.69 -16.90 -16.44
C PRO A 196 12.32 -15.54 -15.85
N ALA A 197 13.20 -15.01 -15.01
CA ALA A 197 13.06 -13.69 -14.42
C ALA A 197 14.41 -12.98 -14.43
N GLU A 198 14.41 -11.76 -14.93
CA GLU A 198 15.51 -10.81 -14.84
C GLU A 198 15.30 -9.98 -13.57
N TRP A 199 16.34 -9.87 -12.75
CA TRP A 199 16.35 -9.13 -11.50
C TRP A 199 17.29 -7.96 -11.65
N ASP A 200 16.77 -6.77 -11.44
CA ASP A 200 17.55 -5.55 -11.31
C ASP A 200 17.63 -5.18 -9.83
N ILE A 201 18.84 -5.24 -9.31
CA ILE A 201 19.15 -5.15 -7.89
C ILE A 201 19.89 -3.84 -7.69
N GLU A 202 19.35 -2.99 -6.83
CA GLU A 202 20.03 -1.76 -6.43
C GLU A 202 20.29 -1.78 -4.92
N VAL A 203 21.54 -1.56 -4.55
CA VAL A 203 21.96 -1.41 -3.17
C VAL A 203 22.35 0.04 -2.98
N MET A 204 21.59 0.74 -2.14
CA MET A 204 21.84 2.13 -1.80
C MET A 204 22.47 2.21 -0.41
N PHE A 205 23.62 2.85 -0.33
CA PHE A 205 24.27 3.25 0.90
C PHE A 205 24.07 4.74 1.10
N GLY A 206 23.11 5.09 1.95
CA GLY A 206 22.84 6.47 2.35
C GLY A 206 23.77 6.86 3.49
N MET A 207 24.50 7.97 3.30
CA MET A 207 25.33 8.57 4.36
C MET A 207 24.61 9.77 5.01
N GLY A 208 23.29 9.85 4.82
CA GLY A 208 22.45 10.97 5.25
C GLY A 208 22.14 10.96 6.75
N GLY A 209 22.52 12.05 7.42
CA GLY A 209 22.29 12.33 8.84
C GLY A 209 23.55 12.86 9.50
N TYR A 210 23.45 13.72 10.52
CA TYR A 210 24.62 14.23 11.26
C TYR A 210 25.36 13.15 12.11
N GLY A 211 25.13 11.86 11.83
CA GLY A 211 25.68 10.73 12.57
C GLY A 211 26.57 9.83 11.70
N PRO A 212 27.54 9.11 12.29
CA PRO A 212 28.51 8.28 11.55
C PRO A 212 27.93 6.94 11.06
N VAL A 213 26.61 6.86 10.83
CA VAL A 213 25.92 5.61 10.50
C VAL A 213 25.53 5.62 9.03
N ILE A 214 26.08 4.67 8.28
CA ILE A 214 25.73 4.43 6.88
C ILE A 214 24.54 3.46 6.86
N THR A 215 23.45 3.86 6.22
CA THR A 215 22.27 3.00 6.06
C THR A 215 22.31 2.31 4.71
N MET A 216 22.32 0.98 4.74
CA MET A 216 22.20 0.16 3.53
C MET A 216 20.73 -0.19 3.33
N THR A 217 20.18 0.17 2.17
CA THR A 217 18.86 -0.23 1.70
C THR A 217 18.98 -0.98 0.38
N THR A 218 18.27 -2.08 0.25
CA THR A 218 18.26 -2.91 -0.95
C THR A 218 16.90 -2.82 -1.64
N SER A 219 16.88 -2.47 -2.92
CA SER A 219 15.71 -2.58 -3.77
C SER A 219 15.89 -3.74 -4.75
N PHE A 220 14.81 -4.50 -4.93
CA PHE A 220 14.73 -5.56 -5.92
C PHE A 220 13.60 -5.19 -6.87
N SER A 221 13.90 -5.15 -8.16
CA SER A 221 12.87 -5.10 -9.19
C SER A 221 13.04 -6.31 -10.11
N SER A 222 11.95 -7.01 -10.38
CA SER A 222 11.97 -8.15 -11.29
C SER A 222 11.24 -7.81 -12.59
N ILE A 223 11.76 -8.33 -13.69
CA ILE A 223 11.10 -8.37 -14.99
C ILE A 223 10.93 -9.84 -15.34
N GLU A 224 9.69 -10.32 -15.27
CA GLU A 224 9.34 -11.70 -15.57
C GLU A 224 8.89 -11.80 -17.02
N GLU A 225 9.33 -12.85 -17.73
CA GLU A 225 8.76 -13.17 -19.03
C GLU A 225 7.45 -13.94 -18.85
N ARG A 226 6.41 -13.50 -19.56
CA ARG A 226 5.09 -14.10 -19.49
C ARG A 226 4.78 -14.90 -20.75
N PHE A 227 4.21 -16.08 -20.50
CA PHE A 227 3.53 -16.88 -21.50
C PHE A 227 2.04 -16.92 -21.18
N PRO A 228 1.15 -16.77 -22.18
CA PRO A 228 -0.28 -16.78 -21.93
C PRO A 228 -0.71 -18.14 -21.37
N GLN A 229 -1.29 -18.12 -20.17
CA GLN A 229 -1.81 -19.31 -19.50
C GLN A 229 -3.32 -19.41 -19.67
N ARG A 230 -3.83 -20.63 -19.87
CA ARG A 230 -5.25 -20.88 -20.15
C ARG A 230 -6.18 -20.47 -19.01
N PHE A 231 -5.83 -20.81 -17.77
CA PHE A 231 -6.65 -20.56 -16.59
C PHE A 231 -6.96 -19.06 -16.35
N PRO A 232 -5.97 -18.17 -16.17
CA PRO A 232 -6.21 -16.74 -15.98
C PRO A 232 -6.89 -16.07 -17.18
N VAL A 233 -6.61 -16.49 -18.42
CA VAL A 233 -7.30 -15.95 -19.61
C VAL A 233 -8.78 -16.34 -19.60
N MET A 234 -9.09 -17.61 -19.34
CA MET A 234 -10.47 -18.09 -19.26
C MET A 234 -11.26 -17.37 -18.15
N MET A 235 -10.65 -17.19 -16.98
CA MET A 235 -11.26 -16.46 -15.87
C MET A 235 -11.52 -14.99 -16.21
N SER A 236 -10.54 -14.27 -16.76
CA SER A 236 -10.73 -12.86 -17.18
C SER A 236 -11.77 -12.73 -18.29
N CYS A 237 -11.80 -13.66 -19.25
CA CYS A 237 -12.82 -13.70 -20.31
C CYS A 237 -14.23 -14.05 -19.79
N ALA A 238 -14.35 -14.75 -18.66
CA ALA A 238 -15.63 -15.02 -18.01
C ALA A 238 -16.11 -13.85 -17.13
N VAL A 239 -15.20 -13.21 -16.40
CA VAL A 239 -15.51 -12.08 -15.50
C VAL A 239 -15.90 -10.84 -16.29
N ALA A 240 -15.18 -10.49 -17.36
CA ALA A 240 -15.46 -9.29 -18.16
C ALA A 240 -16.93 -9.16 -18.63
N PRO A 241 -17.53 -10.15 -19.33
CA PRO A 241 -18.92 -10.04 -19.78
C PRO A 241 -19.92 -10.03 -18.63
N LEU A 242 -19.65 -10.75 -17.53
CA LEU A 242 -20.52 -10.75 -16.35
C LEU A 242 -20.55 -9.38 -15.67
N VAL A 243 -19.37 -8.74 -15.52
CA VAL A 243 -19.26 -7.38 -14.96
C VAL A 243 -19.91 -6.36 -15.90
N LEU A 244 -19.76 -6.52 -17.21
CA LEU A 244 -20.39 -5.63 -18.19
C LEU A 244 -21.92 -5.77 -18.16
N LEU A 245 -22.43 -7.00 -18.01
CA LEU A 245 -23.85 -7.27 -17.84
C LEU A 245 -24.39 -6.66 -16.52
N SER A 246 -23.68 -6.83 -15.40
CA SER A 246 -24.08 -6.22 -14.13
C SER A 246 -24.07 -4.69 -14.20
N PHE A 247 -23.06 -4.12 -14.86
CA PHE A 247 -22.93 -2.68 -15.08
C PHE A 247 -24.10 -2.14 -15.91
N LEU A 248 -24.49 -2.81 -17.00
CA LEU A 248 -25.64 -2.41 -17.83
C LEU A 248 -26.95 -2.43 -17.03
N PHE A 249 -27.20 -3.49 -16.26
CA PHE A 249 -28.38 -3.56 -15.40
C PHE A 249 -28.42 -2.46 -14.33
N ARG A 250 -27.26 -2.06 -13.78
CA ARG A 250 -27.17 -0.94 -12.83
C ARG A 250 -27.32 0.41 -13.53
N MET A 251 -26.76 0.58 -14.73
CA MET A 251 -26.86 1.80 -15.54
C MET A 251 -28.30 2.14 -15.95
N ASP A 252 -29.10 1.13 -16.30
CA ASP A 252 -30.53 1.31 -16.59
C ASP A 252 -31.31 1.86 -15.39
N ARG A 253 -30.87 1.54 -14.16
CA ARG A 253 -31.46 2.08 -12.94
C ARG A 253 -30.94 3.48 -12.61
N ILE A 254 -29.69 3.79 -12.97
CA ILE A 254 -29.12 5.14 -12.82
C ILE A 254 -29.80 6.13 -13.75
N SER A 255 -30.06 5.77 -15.01
CA SER A 255 -30.70 6.67 -15.97
C SER A 255 -32.12 7.07 -15.50
N GLN A 256 -32.87 6.13 -14.93
CA GLN A 256 -34.17 6.38 -14.30
C GLN A 256 -34.02 7.29 -13.07
N LEU A 257 -32.98 7.08 -12.26
CA LEU A 257 -32.69 7.88 -11.08
C LEU A 257 -32.23 9.31 -11.42
N VAL A 258 -31.38 9.50 -12.43
CA VAL A 258 -30.94 10.83 -12.90
C VAL A 258 -32.12 11.61 -13.45
N THR A 259 -33.05 10.94 -14.12
CA THR A 259 -34.29 11.56 -14.60
C THR A 259 -35.17 11.99 -13.43
N TYR A 260 -35.32 11.13 -12.41
CA TYR A 260 -36.02 11.47 -11.17
C TYR A 260 -35.37 12.62 -10.41
N VAL A 261 -34.04 12.60 -10.23
CA VAL A 261 -33.29 13.66 -9.55
C VAL A 261 -33.37 14.96 -10.33
N LYS A 262 -33.28 14.97 -11.66
CA LYS A 262 -33.49 16.19 -12.47
C LYS A 262 -34.90 16.75 -12.25
N VAL A 263 -35.92 15.90 -12.20
CA VAL A 263 -37.30 16.33 -11.91
C VAL A 263 -37.42 16.90 -10.50
N VAL A 264 -36.83 16.25 -9.49
CA VAL A 264 -36.82 16.72 -8.09
C VAL A 264 -36.02 18.01 -7.95
N LEU A 265 -34.86 18.13 -8.59
CA LEU A 265 -34.01 19.33 -8.50
C LEU A 265 -34.64 20.52 -9.23
N THR A 266 -35.34 20.28 -10.34
CA THR A 266 -36.10 21.32 -11.06
C THR A 266 -37.34 21.75 -10.27
N THR A 267 -38.04 20.82 -9.61
CA THR A 267 -39.13 21.16 -8.67
C THR A 267 -38.60 21.84 -7.41
N TRP A 268 -37.44 21.45 -6.88
CA TRP A 268 -36.81 22.09 -5.73
C TRP A 268 -36.32 23.51 -6.05
N ARG A 269 -35.74 23.71 -7.25
CA ARG A 269 -35.39 25.05 -7.78
C ARG A 269 -36.63 25.93 -7.95
N ARG A 270 -37.79 25.37 -8.29
CA ARG A 270 -39.10 26.07 -8.28
C ARG A 270 -39.67 26.28 -6.88
N SER A 271 -39.47 25.34 -5.97
CA SER A 271 -40.00 25.31 -4.60
C SER A 271 -39.24 26.19 -3.61
N ARG A 272 -38.14 26.84 -4.03
CA ARG A 272 -37.42 27.86 -3.24
C ARG A 272 -38.31 29.05 -2.83
N TRP A 273 -39.56 29.12 -3.32
CA TRP A 273 -40.56 30.15 -3.00
C TRP A 273 -41.63 29.77 -1.96
N TYR A 274 -41.77 28.51 -1.57
CA TYR A 274 -42.64 28.13 -0.44
C TYR A 274 -41.93 27.18 0.50
N GLY A 275 -41.73 27.65 1.73
CA GLY A 275 -41.10 26.88 2.79
C GLY A 275 -41.95 25.67 3.21
N ARG A 276 -41.25 24.63 3.66
CA ARG A 276 -41.75 23.43 4.34
C ARG A 276 -42.06 22.23 3.42
N LEU A 277 -41.02 21.67 2.81
CA LEU A 277 -40.94 20.24 2.49
C LEU A 277 -39.62 19.70 3.04
N ARG A 278 -39.70 18.88 4.10
CA ARG A 278 -38.59 18.01 4.51
C ARG A 278 -38.26 17.13 3.30
N PRO A 279 -37.04 17.16 2.74
CA PRO A 279 -36.67 16.17 1.75
C PRO A 279 -36.79 14.80 2.42
N ASP A 280 -37.62 13.94 1.84
CA ASP A 280 -37.70 12.56 2.25
C ASP A 280 -36.39 11.87 1.86
N ASN A 281 -35.49 11.72 2.85
CA ASN A 281 -34.17 11.10 2.67
C ASN A 281 -34.26 9.57 2.40
N SER A 282 -35.48 8.99 2.37
CA SER A 282 -35.71 7.58 2.03
C SER A 282 -35.15 7.22 0.64
N GLY A 283 -35.20 8.14 -0.33
CA GLY A 283 -34.65 7.95 -1.68
C GLY A 283 -33.12 7.93 -1.74
N LEU A 284 -32.44 8.65 -0.83
CA LEU A 284 -30.98 8.71 -0.75
C LEU A 284 -30.39 7.40 -0.20
N ARG A 285 -31.11 6.71 0.70
CA ARG A 285 -30.63 5.49 1.38
C ARG A 285 -30.50 4.28 0.45
N GLY A 286 -31.34 4.20 -0.58
CA GLY A 286 -31.22 3.20 -1.66
C GLY A 286 -30.13 3.53 -2.69
N GLN A 287 -29.63 4.77 -2.69
CA GLN A 287 -28.72 5.33 -3.69
C GLN A 287 -27.25 4.97 -3.40
N SER A 288 -26.86 4.87 -2.13
CA SER A 288 -25.49 4.56 -1.71
C SER A 288 -25.02 3.17 -2.16
N PHE A 289 -25.86 2.14 -2.02
CA PHE A 289 -25.54 0.79 -2.50
C PHE A 289 -25.46 0.69 -4.03
N LEU A 290 -26.21 1.55 -4.73
CA LEU A 290 -26.21 1.55 -6.18
C LEU A 290 -24.94 2.22 -6.74
N LEU A 291 -24.50 3.32 -6.11
CA LEU A 291 -23.23 3.97 -6.42
C LEU A 291 -22.04 3.07 -6.07
N LEU A 292 -22.08 2.41 -4.90
CA LEU A 292 -21.06 1.45 -4.46
C LEU A 292 -20.96 0.26 -5.44
N GLY A 293 -22.10 -0.24 -5.92
CA GLY A 293 -22.16 -1.29 -6.93
C GLY A 293 -21.53 -0.88 -8.26
N VAL A 294 -21.79 0.34 -8.75
CA VAL A 294 -21.15 0.85 -9.98
C VAL A 294 -19.66 1.05 -9.81
N PHE A 295 -19.23 1.61 -8.68
CA PHE A 295 -17.81 1.75 -8.39
C PHE A 295 -17.12 0.39 -8.32
N SER A 296 -17.76 -0.60 -7.69
CA SER A 296 -17.29 -2.00 -7.69
C SER A 296 -17.20 -2.58 -9.10
N ASP A 297 -18.18 -2.34 -9.98
CA ASP A 297 -18.15 -2.80 -11.38
C ASP A 297 -16.98 -2.17 -12.15
N ILE A 298 -16.70 -0.87 -11.96
CA ILE A 298 -15.56 -0.17 -12.60
C ILE A 298 -14.23 -0.79 -12.17
N VAL A 299 -14.05 -1.03 -10.87
CA VAL A 299 -12.83 -1.64 -10.32
C VAL A 299 -12.65 -3.06 -10.85
N ALA A 300 -13.71 -3.88 -10.86
CA ALA A 300 -13.67 -5.25 -11.36
C ALA A 300 -13.41 -5.33 -12.87
N LEU A 301 -13.96 -4.38 -13.64
CA LEU A 301 -13.70 -4.27 -15.08
C LEU A 301 -12.26 -3.84 -15.35
N ALA A 302 -11.74 -2.85 -14.61
CA ALA A 302 -10.34 -2.45 -14.68
C ALA A 302 -9.41 -3.62 -14.38
N PHE A 303 -9.69 -4.39 -13.32
CA PHE A 303 -8.96 -5.63 -13.01
C PHE A 303 -8.98 -6.61 -14.20
N SER A 304 -10.16 -6.89 -14.75
CA SER A 304 -10.31 -7.87 -15.84
C SER A 304 -9.55 -7.46 -17.11
N ILE A 305 -9.58 -6.17 -17.46
CA ILE A 305 -8.83 -5.65 -18.61
C ILE A 305 -7.33 -5.69 -18.35
N THR A 306 -6.88 -5.18 -17.20
CA THR A 306 -5.45 -5.16 -16.84
C THR A 306 -4.90 -6.59 -16.75
N SER A 307 -5.63 -7.54 -16.15
CA SER A 307 -5.28 -8.96 -16.11
C SER A 307 -5.07 -9.53 -17.52
N LEU A 308 -6.00 -9.25 -18.44
CA LEU A 308 -5.92 -9.72 -19.82
C LEU A 308 -4.74 -9.09 -20.58
N VAL A 309 -4.53 -7.78 -20.45
CA VAL A 309 -3.39 -7.08 -21.07
C VAL A 309 -2.06 -7.64 -20.60
N ILE A 310 -1.91 -7.87 -19.29
CA ILE A 310 -0.66 -8.40 -18.73
C ILE A 310 -0.44 -9.85 -19.21
N GLN A 311 -1.48 -10.66 -19.44
CA GLN A 311 -1.33 -12.02 -20.00
C GLN A 311 -0.79 -12.06 -21.44
N PHE A 312 -1.01 -11.00 -22.23
CA PHE A 312 -0.50 -10.88 -23.59
C PHE A 312 0.78 -10.05 -23.70
N THR A 313 1.21 -9.43 -22.60
CA THR A 313 2.45 -8.66 -22.55
C THR A 313 3.61 -9.60 -22.22
N PRO A 314 4.62 -9.74 -23.09
CA PRO A 314 5.68 -10.73 -22.92
C PRO A 314 6.64 -10.41 -21.76
N LYS A 315 6.83 -9.13 -21.40
CA LYS A 315 7.70 -8.70 -20.30
C LYS A 315 6.92 -7.87 -19.30
N VAL A 316 6.95 -8.26 -18.03
CA VAL A 316 6.14 -7.63 -16.98
C VAL A 316 7.01 -7.30 -15.78
N SER A 317 6.93 -6.05 -15.33
CA SER A 317 7.62 -5.59 -14.12
C SER A 317 6.91 -6.10 -12.85
N GLY A 318 7.69 -6.38 -11.80
CA GLY A 318 7.14 -6.72 -10.50
C GLY A 318 6.17 -5.65 -9.95
N THR A 319 6.37 -4.37 -10.27
CA THR A 319 5.48 -3.28 -9.85
C THR A 319 4.07 -3.41 -10.41
N THR A 320 3.93 -3.81 -11.67
CA THR A 320 2.62 -4.00 -12.32
C THR A 320 1.93 -5.26 -11.82
N GLU A 321 2.69 -6.31 -11.48
CA GLU A 321 2.17 -7.51 -10.79
C GLU A 321 1.64 -7.20 -9.37
N HIS A 322 2.36 -6.36 -8.62
CA HIS A 322 1.88 -5.87 -7.32
C HIS A 322 0.61 -5.05 -7.47
N ALA A 323 0.58 -4.12 -8.43
CA ALA A 323 -0.61 -3.33 -8.72
C ALA A 323 -1.82 -4.21 -9.10
N LEU A 324 -1.61 -5.26 -9.91
CA LEU A 324 -2.65 -6.23 -10.27
C LEU A 324 -3.18 -6.98 -9.03
N THR A 325 -2.29 -7.40 -8.12
CA THR A 325 -2.67 -8.07 -6.88
C THR A 325 -3.51 -7.17 -5.98
N VAL A 326 -3.10 -5.90 -5.81
CA VAL A 326 -3.84 -4.91 -5.02
C VAL A 326 -5.20 -4.65 -5.66
N LEU A 327 -5.26 -4.49 -6.98
CA LEU A 327 -6.49 -4.26 -7.72
C LEU A 327 -7.46 -5.45 -7.60
N LEU A 328 -6.95 -6.69 -7.66
CA LEU A 328 -7.73 -7.90 -7.43
C LEU A 328 -8.29 -7.96 -6.00
N GLY A 329 -7.44 -7.73 -5.00
CA GLY A 329 -7.85 -7.72 -3.59
C GLY A 329 -8.90 -6.65 -3.33
N PHE A 330 -8.72 -5.45 -3.89
CA PHE A 330 -9.68 -4.36 -3.79
C PHE A 330 -11.00 -4.68 -4.51
N ALA A 331 -10.95 -5.28 -5.70
CA ALA A 331 -12.15 -5.72 -6.43
C ALA A 331 -12.94 -6.75 -5.62
N ALA A 332 -12.26 -7.77 -5.07
CA ALA A 332 -12.89 -8.81 -4.24
C ALA A 332 -13.48 -8.23 -2.95
N PHE A 333 -12.76 -7.32 -2.29
CA PHE A 333 -13.26 -6.61 -1.10
C PHE A 333 -14.53 -5.83 -1.42
N MET A 334 -14.52 -4.99 -2.46
CA MET A 334 -15.69 -4.21 -2.87
C MET A 334 -16.88 -5.10 -3.29
N ARG A 335 -16.61 -6.28 -3.89
CA ARG A 335 -17.68 -7.22 -4.23
C ARG A 335 -18.24 -7.92 -2.99
N SER A 336 -17.40 -8.20 -2.00
CA SER A 336 -17.83 -8.76 -0.72
C SER A 336 -18.70 -7.77 0.08
N THR A 337 -18.39 -6.47 0.06
CA THR A 337 -19.22 -5.45 0.71
C THR A 337 -20.57 -5.29 0.00
N GLN A 338 -20.62 -5.45 -1.33
CA GLN A 338 -21.88 -5.47 -2.06
C GLN A 338 -22.77 -6.64 -1.64
N LEU A 339 -22.22 -7.79 -1.21
CA LEU A 339 -23.00 -8.93 -0.73
C LEU A 339 -23.88 -8.60 0.49
N ILE A 340 -23.55 -7.53 1.23
CA ILE A 340 -24.38 -7.02 2.33
C ILE A 340 -25.78 -6.61 1.82
N SER A 341 -25.94 -6.23 0.55
CA SER A 341 -27.25 -5.96 -0.04
C SER A 341 -28.16 -7.19 -0.08
N VAL A 342 -27.58 -8.39 -0.23
CA VAL A 342 -28.32 -9.66 -0.21
C VAL A 342 -28.95 -9.91 1.15
N LEU A 343 -28.30 -9.48 2.23
CA LEU A 343 -28.85 -9.63 3.59
C LEU A 343 -30.16 -8.87 3.78
N LYS A 344 -30.42 -7.81 2.98
CA LYS A 344 -31.70 -7.09 2.97
C LYS A 344 -32.88 -7.93 2.51
N LEU A 345 -32.65 -9.10 1.90
CA LEU A 345 -33.73 -10.02 1.53
C LEU A 345 -34.48 -10.55 2.76
N SER A 346 -33.80 -10.65 3.91
CA SER A 346 -34.43 -11.03 5.17
C SER A 346 -34.94 -9.81 5.94
N PRO A 347 -36.17 -9.84 6.48
CA PRO A 347 -36.74 -8.68 7.17
C PRO A 347 -35.98 -8.31 8.45
N SER A 348 -35.43 -9.29 9.17
CA SER A 348 -34.65 -9.05 10.40
C SER A 348 -33.29 -8.40 10.13
N LEU A 349 -32.55 -8.86 9.11
CA LEU A 349 -31.24 -8.28 8.81
C LEU A 349 -31.36 -6.96 8.04
N CYS A 350 -32.47 -6.73 7.34
CA CYS A 350 -32.73 -5.46 6.68
C CYS A 350 -32.67 -4.27 7.67
N VAL A 351 -33.25 -4.43 8.87
CA VAL A 351 -33.18 -3.42 9.94
C VAL A 351 -31.73 -3.13 10.36
N VAL A 352 -30.91 -4.18 10.47
CA VAL A 352 -29.49 -4.06 10.84
C VAL A 352 -28.69 -3.31 9.77
N VAL A 353 -28.86 -3.70 8.50
CA VAL A 353 -28.14 -3.08 7.38
C VAL A 353 -28.55 -1.61 7.22
N ASP A 354 -29.84 -1.31 7.34
CA ASP A 354 -30.35 0.06 7.30
C ASP A 354 -29.84 0.89 8.48
N GLY A 355 -29.78 0.31 9.68
CA GLY A 355 -29.16 0.93 10.86
C GLY A 355 -27.69 1.26 10.64
N PHE A 356 -26.92 0.34 10.05
CA PHE A 356 -25.50 0.53 9.74
C PHE A 356 -25.26 1.66 8.73
N VAL A 357 -26.05 1.71 7.66
CA VAL A 357 -25.97 2.79 6.64
C VAL A 357 -26.38 4.14 7.24
N THR A 358 -27.37 4.11 8.15
CA THR A 358 -27.69 5.17 9.12
C THR A 358 -26.47 5.74 9.81
N ALA A 359 -25.84 4.86 10.55
CA ALA A 359 -24.69 5.20 11.36
C ALA A 359 -23.52 5.68 10.48
N SER A 360 -23.27 5.05 9.32
CA SER A 360 -22.11 5.39 8.48
C SER A 360 -22.12 6.83 7.99
N ASP A 361 -23.28 7.34 7.56
CA ASP A 361 -23.38 8.71 7.05
C ASP A 361 -23.15 9.74 8.17
N GLN A 362 -23.73 9.48 9.36
CA GLN A 362 -23.56 10.34 10.53
C GLN A 362 -22.13 10.27 11.09
N LEU A 363 -21.56 9.06 11.17
CA LEU A 363 -20.18 8.81 11.58
C LEU A 363 -19.20 9.47 10.63
N PHE A 364 -19.44 9.45 9.32
CA PHE A 364 -18.56 10.12 8.35
C PHE A 364 -18.47 11.63 8.63
N MET A 365 -19.61 12.30 8.83
CA MET A 365 -19.62 13.72 9.21
C MET A 365 -18.92 13.97 10.55
N TYR A 366 -19.12 13.07 11.52
CA TYR A 366 -18.47 13.15 12.81
C TYR A 366 -16.94 13.00 12.70
N VAL A 367 -16.45 12.02 11.92
CA VAL A 367 -15.03 11.83 11.65
C VAL A 367 -14.42 13.04 10.96
N VAL A 368 -15.11 13.62 9.97
CA VAL A 368 -14.66 14.87 9.32
C VAL A 368 -14.55 16.03 10.33
N ALA A 369 -15.44 16.10 11.32
CA ALA A 369 -15.37 17.12 12.37
C ALA A 369 -14.23 16.89 13.38
N VAL A 370 -13.91 15.63 13.70
CA VAL A 370 -12.84 15.27 14.66
C VAL A 370 -11.45 15.24 14.00
N PHE A 371 -11.39 15.02 12.68
CA PHE A 371 -10.13 14.88 11.94
C PHE A 371 -9.14 16.05 12.13
N PRO A 372 -9.55 17.34 12.13
CA PRO A 372 -8.63 18.45 12.41
C PRO A 372 -7.97 18.38 13.79
N ILE A 373 -8.67 17.85 14.80
CA ILE A 373 -8.15 17.67 16.15
C ILE A 373 -7.07 16.57 16.12
N LEU A 374 -7.36 15.43 15.49
CA LEU A 374 -6.40 14.34 15.31
C LEU A 374 -5.15 14.84 14.57
N LEU A 375 -5.33 15.63 13.50
CA LEU A 375 -4.23 16.21 12.74
C LEU A 375 -3.39 17.17 13.61
N GLY A 376 -4.04 17.99 14.44
CA GLY A 376 -3.36 18.88 15.38
C GLY A 376 -2.47 18.13 16.38
N TYR A 377 -3.00 17.07 17.00
CA TYR A 377 -2.20 16.17 17.85
C TYR A 377 -1.08 15.50 17.06
N SER A 378 -1.34 15.07 15.83
CA SER A 378 -0.35 14.36 15.00
C SER A 378 0.83 15.26 14.61
N VAL A 379 0.55 16.50 14.21
CA VAL A 379 1.57 17.51 13.88
C VAL A 379 2.35 17.91 15.13
N CYS A 380 1.68 18.10 16.26
CA CYS A 380 2.34 18.39 17.53
C CYS A 380 3.28 17.24 17.96
N GLY A 381 2.80 16.00 17.87
CA GLY A 381 3.60 14.81 18.16
C GLY A 381 4.82 14.69 17.24
N PHE A 382 4.64 14.95 15.94
CA PHE A 382 5.75 14.97 14.98
C PHE A 382 6.80 16.05 15.32
N ILE A 383 6.38 17.27 15.65
CA ILE A 383 7.32 18.37 15.96
C ILE A 383 8.10 18.08 17.25
N VAL A 384 7.46 17.53 18.27
CA VAL A 384 8.09 17.33 19.60
C VAL A 384 8.91 16.04 19.66
N TYR A 385 8.45 14.95 19.05
CA TYR A 385 9.05 13.62 19.20
C TYR A 385 9.71 13.08 17.92
N GLY A 386 9.49 13.72 16.77
CA GLY A 386 9.93 13.19 15.47
C GLY A 386 11.44 13.02 15.29
N SER A 387 12.25 13.76 16.04
CA SER A 387 13.72 13.62 16.00
C SER A 387 14.26 12.45 16.84
N TYR A 388 13.50 11.94 17.81
CA TYR A 388 13.98 10.96 18.79
C TYR A 388 13.28 9.61 18.69
N GLN A 389 12.11 9.55 18.05
CA GLN A 389 11.26 8.36 18.08
C GLN A 389 10.84 7.87 16.69
N SER A 390 10.83 6.55 16.54
CA SER A 390 10.38 5.86 15.32
C SER A 390 8.88 6.09 15.06
N TYR A 391 8.05 6.03 16.10
CA TYR A 391 6.58 6.15 15.99
C TYR A 391 6.11 7.52 15.48
N PHE A 392 6.87 8.58 15.77
CA PHE A 392 6.53 9.96 15.40
C PHE A 392 7.46 10.52 14.31
N LYS A 393 8.22 9.67 13.60
CA LYS A 393 9.22 10.10 12.61
C LYS A 393 8.64 10.89 11.42
N THR A 394 7.39 10.64 11.04
CA THR A 394 6.69 11.40 10.00
C THR A 394 5.25 11.67 10.43
N VAL A 395 4.61 12.68 9.84
CA VAL A 395 3.20 13.00 10.12
C VAL A 395 2.27 11.80 9.86
N PRO A 396 2.41 11.03 8.76
CA PRO A 396 1.62 9.81 8.57
C PRO A 396 1.83 8.76 9.67
N TYR A 397 3.09 8.51 10.09
CA TYR A 397 3.37 7.58 11.19
C TYR A 397 2.78 8.05 12.52
N SER A 398 2.81 9.36 12.78
CA SER A 398 2.18 9.99 13.93
C SER A 398 0.65 9.77 13.96
N ILE A 399 -0.02 9.96 12.81
CA ILE A 399 -1.46 9.70 12.67
C ILE A 399 -1.78 8.24 12.98
N VAL A 400 -1.03 7.30 12.39
CA VAL A 400 -1.24 5.85 12.60
C VAL A 400 -1.03 5.49 14.07
N THR A 401 0.07 5.96 14.67
CA THR A 401 0.38 5.72 16.09
C THR A 401 -0.73 6.23 17.00
N LEU A 402 -1.24 7.44 16.77
CA LEU A 402 -2.32 8.02 17.58
C LEU A 402 -3.66 7.27 17.37
N ILE A 403 -3.96 6.82 16.15
CA ILE A 403 -5.15 5.99 15.89
C ILE A 403 -5.05 4.64 16.62
N CYS A 404 -3.90 3.96 16.54
CA CYS A 404 -3.63 2.72 17.28
C CYS A 404 -3.77 2.93 18.80
N ALA A 405 -3.18 4.01 19.32
CA ALA A 405 -3.29 4.39 20.72
C ALA A 405 -4.75 4.67 21.14
N ALA A 406 -5.56 5.30 20.28
CA ALA A 406 -6.97 5.53 20.55
C ALA A 406 -7.77 4.21 20.69
N PHE A 407 -7.38 3.15 19.97
CA PHE A 407 -7.94 1.80 20.12
C PHE A 407 -7.30 0.97 21.24
N GLY A 408 -6.33 1.52 21.96
CA GLY A 408 -5.65 0.86 23.07
C GLY A 408 -4.45 -0.01 22.69
N ASP A 409 -3.99 0.07 21.44
CA ASP A 409 -2.85 -0.70 20.94
C ASP A 409 -1.51 -0.01 21.28
N ASN A 410 -0.51 -0.79 21.69
CA ASN A 410 0.88 -0.37 22.01
C ASN A 410 1.01 0.87 22.93
N LEU A 411 0.06 1.09 23.84
CA LEU A 411 0.03 2.27 24.72
C LEU A 411 1.25 2.35 25.65
N ILE A 412 1.63 1.24 26.27
CA ILE A 412 2.74 1.21 27.24
C ILE A 412 4.06 1.44 26.53
N ASP A 413 4.31 0.76 25.41
CA ASP A 413 5.57 0.88 24.67
C ASP A 413 5.75 2.30 24.12
N THR A 414 4.69 2.88 23.56
CA THR A 414 4.70 4.27 23.09
C THR A 414 4.98 5.23 24.26
N PHE A 415 4.32 5.04 25.40
CA PHE A 415 4.52 5.90 26.57
C PHE A 415 5.94 5.79 27.15
N VAL A 416 6.44 4.57 27.33
CA VAL A 416 7.79 4.31 27.86
C VAL A 416 8.85 4.88 26.95
N ASP A 417 8.71 4.71 25.63
CA ASP A 417 9.66 5.28 24.70
C ASP A 417 9.63 6.81 24.74
N MET A 418 8.47 7.43 25.01
CA MET A 418 8.31 8.90 25.08
C MET A 418 8.79 9.50 26.39
N ASP A 419 8.69 8.75 27.49
CA ASP A 419 9.18 9.16 28.81
C ASP A 419 10.72 9.14 28.90
N ARG A 420 11.44 8.63 27.88
CA ARG A 420 12.91 8.64 27.79
C ARG A 420 13.52 10.00 27.36
N GLY A 421 12.74 11.07 27.37
CA GLY A 421 13.24 12.41 27.03
C GLY A 421 14.34 12.89 27.97
N ALA A 422 15.39 13.53 27.43
CA ALA A 422 16.52 14.04 28.21
C ALA A 422 16.14 15.23 29.12
N TYR A 423 15.03 15.91 28.82
CA TYR A 423 14.60 17.12 29.52
C TYR A 423 13.31 16.88 30.32
N VAL A 424 13.29 17.33 31.58
CA VAL A 424 12.12 17.22 32.47
C VAL A 424 10.87 17.88 31.88
N VAL A 425 11.04 18.98 31.15
CA VAL A 425 9.92 19.69 30.48
C VAL A 425 9.28 18.81 29.40
N GLN A 426 10.09 18.05 28.66
CA GLN A 426 9.59 17.13 27.63
C GLN A 426 8.84 15.94 28.27
N VAL A 427 9.37 15.40 29.37
CA VAL A 427 8.71 14.33 30.14
C VAL A 427 7.35 14.79 30.68
N LEU A 428 7.29 15.99 31.26
CA LEU A 428 6.02 16.54 31.76
C LEU A 428 5.03 16.80 30.61
N PHE A 429 5.51 17.40 29.52
CA PHE A 429 4.70 17.63 28.32
C PHE A 429 4.16 16.32 27.74
N THR A 430 4.97 15.26 27.69
CA THR A 430 4.59 13.91 27.24
C THR A 430 3.41 13.38 28.02
N ARG A 431 3.49 13.43 29.35
CA ARG A 431 2.44 12.91 30.23
C ARG A 431 1.13 13.68 30.06
N ILE A 432 1.20 15.00 29.93
CA ILE A 432 0.03 15.84 29.69
C ILE A 432 -0.55 15.58 28.30
N PHE A 433 0.30 15.54 27.27
CA PHE A 433 -0.10 15.34 25.87
C PHE A 433 -0.76 13.98 25.65
N PHE A 434 -0.16 12.89 26.13
CA PHE A 434 -0.75 11.55 26.03
C PHE A 434 -1.98 11.42 26.91
N GLY A 435 -1.93 11.94 28.15
CA GLY A 435 -3.07 11.91 29.05
C GLY A 435 -4.29 12.66 28.49
N SER A 436 -4.08 13.85 27.92
CA SER A 436 -5.15 14.64 27.30
C SER A 436 -5.68 14.00 26.03
N PHE A 437 -4.79 13.43 25.19
CA PHE A 437 -5.18 12.70 24.00
C PHE A 437 -6.06 11.50 24.35
N LEU A 438 -5.63 10.63 25.27
CA LEU A 438 -6.37 9.43 25.67
C LEU A 438 -7.70 9.80 26.32
N ALA A 439 -7.71 10.76 27.25
CA ALA A 439 -8.94 11.21 27.89
C ALA A 439 -9.93 11.80 26.87
N PHE A 440 -9.46 12.55 25.87
CA PHE A 440 -10.33 13.10 24.85
C PHE A 440 -10.80 12.04 23.86
N PHE A 441 -9.89 11.27 23.24
CA PHE A 441 -10.25 10.31 22.19
C PHE A 441 -10.98 9.09 22.73
N ILE A 442 -10.50 8.48 23.81
CA ILE A 442 -11.14 7.27 24.35
C ILE A 442 -12.44 7.64 25.08
N CYS A 443 -12.41 8.60 25.99
CA CYS A 443 -13.59 8.88 26.82
C CYS A 443 -14.64 9.76 26.13
N ASN A 444 -14.28 10.58 25.14
CA ASN A 444 -15.26 11.42 24.45
C ASN A 444 -15.50 10.96 23.02
N VAL A 445 -14.46 10.90 22.18
CA VAL A 445 -14.63 10.65 20.74
C VAL A 445 -15.24 9.29 20.47
N LEU A 446 -14.67 8.22 21.04
CA LEU A 446 -15.20 6.87 20.87
C LEU A 446 -16.61 6.74 21.48
N ASN A 447 -16.84 7.29 22.68
CA ASN A 447 -18.16 7.23 23.32
C ASN A 447 -19.25 7.93 22.52
N VAL A 448 -18.97 9.09 21.91
CA VAL A 448 -19.91 9.76 21.01
C VAL A 448 -20.14 8.93 19.75
N ALA A 449 -19.09 8.35 19.16
CA ALA A 449 -19.23 7.45 18.01
C ALA A 449 -20.12 6.22 18.34
N TYR A 450 -19.91 5.58 19.49
CA TYR A 450 -20.77 4.49 19.97
C TYR A 450 -22.22 4.94 20.16
N SER A 451 -22.44 6.13 20.74
CA SER A 451 -23.77 6.70 20.91
C SER A 451 -24.47 6.95 19.57
N ILE A 452 -23.76 7.44 18.55
CA ILE A 452 -24.30 7.66 17.19
C ILE A 452 -24.74 6.33 16.57
N ILE A 453 -23.92 5.27 16.70
CA ILE A 453 -24.25 3.93 16.21
C ILE A 453 -25.51 3.40 16.90
N GLN A 454 -25.56 3.50 18.24
CA GLN A 454 -26.68 3.02 19.03
C GLN A 454 -27.98 3.77 18.71
N ASP A 455 -27.93 5.10 18.58
CA ASP A 455 -29.10 5.91 18.25
C ASP A 455 -29.60 5.62 16.82
N SER A 456 -28.68 5.50 15.84
CA SER A 456 -29.02 5.13 14.46
C SER A 456 -29.68 3.75 14.37
N TYR A 457 -29.19 2.79 15.15
CA TYR A 457 -29.79 1.45 15.24
C TYR A 457 -31.19 1.49 15.86
N ASN A 458 -31.36 2.20 16.98
CA ASN A 458 -32.66 2.39 17.62
C ASN A 458 -33.67 3.09 16.70
N GLN A 459 -33.21 4.08 15.94
CA GLN A 459 -34.02 4.78 14.95
C GLN A 459 -34.49 3.84 13.83
N ALA A 460 -33.60 2.96 13.34
CA ALA A 460 -33.95 1.97 12.33
C ALA A 460 -35.04 1.01 12.83
N ILE A 461 -34.92 0.49 14.06
CA ILE A 461 -35.94 -0.37 14.68
C ILE A 461 -37.30 0.35 14.77
N ARG A 462 -37.31 1.61 15.24
CA ARG A 462 -38.54 2.39 15.39
C ARG A 462 -39.24 2.65 14.06
N MET A 463 -38.48 2.93 13.00
CA MET A 463 -39.05 3.15 11.66
C MET A 463 -39.74 1.88 11.13
N HIS A 464 -39.08 0.72 11.25
CA HIS A 464 -39.67 -0.56 10.83
C HIS A 464 -40.86 -1.00 11.71
N GLY A 465 -40.82 -0.69 13.02
CA GLY A 465 -41.95 -0.91 13.93
C GLY A 465 -43.18 -0.07 13.57
N ALA A 466 -42.99 1.22 13.22
CA ALA A 466 -44.08 2.11 12.84
C ALA A 466 -44.76 1.70 11.52
N THR A 467 -43.99 1.21 10.54
CA THR A 467 -44.54 0.72 9.25
C THR A 467 -45.45 -0.50 9.45
N SER A 468 -45.15 -1.38 10.43
CA SER A 468 -46.03 -2.51 10.76
C SER A 468 -47.35 -2.07 11.39
N SER A 469 -47.35 -0.99 12.19
CA SER A 469 -48.55 -0.44 12.84
C SER A 469 -49.46 0.36 11.90
N GLY A 470 -48.91 0.90 10.81
CA GLY A 470 -49.66 1.70 9.83
C GLY A 470 -50.42 0.89 8.78
N THR A 471 -50.21 -0.42 8.68
CA THR A 471 -50.83 -1.28 7.64
C THR A 471 -51.77 -2.35 8.21
N THR A 472 -52.11 -2.33 9.49
CA THR A 472 -53.16 -3.20 10.04
C THR A 472 -54.04 -2.49 11.06
N GLY A 473 -55.20 -2.03 10.59
CA GLY A 473 -56.40 -2.52 11.23
C GLY A 473 -56.42 -4.05 11.07
N ALA A 474 -56.52 -4.75 12.20
CA ALA A 474 -56.64 -6.20 12.38
C ALA A 474 -55.36 -7.08 12.36
N ASN A 475 -55.08 -7.62 13.56
CA ASN A 475 -54.43 -8.90 13.89
C ASN A 475 -52.88 -9.01 13.95
N GLY A 476 -52.35 -8.91 15.18
CA GLY A 476 -51.63 -10.01 15.86
C GLY A 476 -50.21 -10.40 15.44
N SER A 477 -49.62 -9.77 14.41
CA SER A 477 -48.30 -10.17 13.89
C SER A 477 -47.11 -9.40 14.52
N GLY A 478 -47.31 -8.13 14.90
CA GLY A 478 -46.22 -7.24 15.33
C GLY A 478 -45.53 -7.62 16.64
N THR A 479 -46.25 -8.20 17.60
CA THR A 479 -45.70 -8.68 18.87
C THR A 479 -44.77 -9.89 18.67
N ARG A 480 -45.08 -10.74 17.70
CA ARG A 480 -44.34 -11.99 17.46
C ARG A 480 -42.93 -11.75 16.92
N LEU A 481 -42.76 -10.77 16.03
CA LEU A 481 -41.46 -10.41 15.47
C LEU A 481 -40.55 -9.78 16.54
N THR A 482 -41.09 -8.94 17.42
CA THR A 482 -40.33 -8.33 18.52
C THR A 482 -39.91 -9.34 19.57
N GLU A 483 -40.75 -10.35 19.85
CA GLU A 483 -40.40 -11.46 20.75
C GLU A 483 -39.27 -12.32 20.14
N GLU A 484 -39.35 -12.69 18.86
CA GLU A 484 -38.32 -13.53 18.21
C GLU A 484 -36.97 -12.81 18.09
N LEU A 485 -36.96 -11.51 17.79
CA LEU A 485 -35.72 -10.72 17.74
C LEU A 485 -35.09 -10.59 19.14
N ARG A 486 -35.92 -10.49 20.18
CA ARG A 486 -35.48 -10.44 21.58
C ARG A 486 -34.96 -11.81 22.04
N GLU A 487 -35.53 -12.91 21.56
CA GLU A 487 -35.06 -14.26 21.83
C GLU A 487 -33.71 -14.54 21.13
N ILE A 488 -33.54 -14.10 19.88
CA ILE A 488 -32.27 -14.22 19.14
C ILE A 488 -31.16 -13.37 19.78
N LEU A 489 -31.48 -12.12 20.17
CA LEU A 489 -30.54 -11.27 20.92
C LEU A 489 -30.21 -11.85 22.30
N GLY A 490 -31.16 -12.53 22.95
CA GLY A 490 -30.92 -13.26 24.19
C GLY A 490 -29.96 -14.45 24.00
N LYS A 491 -30.09 -15.19 22.91
CA LYS A 491 -29.21 -16.33 22.57
C LYS A 491 -27.79 -15.90 22.16
N LEU A 492 -27.63 -14.72 21.56
CA LEU A 492 -26.33 -14.16 21.20
C LEU A 492 -25.59 -13.50 22.39
N ARG A 493 -26.30 -13.22 23.49
CA ARG A 493 -25.74 -12.66 24.74
C ARG A 493 -25.35 -13.74 25.76
N GLY A 494 -25.40 -15.01 25.37
CA GLY A 494 -24.96 -16.16 26.18
C GLY A 494 -23.46 -16.36 26.11
#